data_AF-A0A1M5A0R6-F1
#
_entry.id   AF-A0A1M5A0R6-F1
#
_cell.length_a   1.000
_cell.length_b   1.000
_cell.length_c   1.000
_cell.angle_alpha   90.00
_cell.angle_beta   90.00
_cell.angle_gamma   90.00
#
_symmetry.space_group_name_H-M   'P 1'
#
loop_
_entity.id
_entity.type
_entity.pdbx_description
1 polymer ?
#
loop_
_entity_poly.entity_id
_entity_poly.type
_entity_poly.pdbx_seq_one_letter_code
_entity_poly.pdbx_strand_id
1 'polypeptide(L)'
;MCGSGLGESGFDTLLAQVQAELSSRDGRITRLAPLRSVGDRVHLQVCLCDGGRPEFCLPVALPLRAVQERDVGSLASQILWATEHGLRVAIVEPLESSRSFRITA
;
A
#
# COMPACT_ATOMS: atom_id res chain seq x y z
N MET A 1 -27.58 1.63 -14.14
CA MET A 1 -27.51 1.23 -12.73
C MET A 1 -26.20 1.76 -12.15
N CYS A 2 -26.32 2.62 -11.14
CA CYS A 2 -25.30 3.13 -10.19
C CYS A 2 -23.91 3.53 -10.75
N GLY A 3 -23.83 4.73 -11.33
CA GLY A 3 -22.59 5.47 -11.50
C GLY A 3 -22.51 6.61 -10.49
N SER A 4 -21.99 6.33 -9.29
CA SER A 4 -21.56 7.32 -8.31
C SER A 4 -20.11 6.97 -8.01
N GLY A 5 -19.09 7.81 -8.15
CA GLY A 5 -19.07 9.26 -8.15
C GLY A 5 -17.71 9.66 -7.59
N LEU A 6 -16.64 9.19 -8.22
CA LEU A 6 -15.29 9.72 -8.05
C LEU A 6 -14.86 10.12 -9.45
N GLY A 7 -15.10 11.38 -9.82
CA GLY A 7 -14.38 11.92 -10.97
C GLY A 7 -12.88 11.75 -10.71
N GLU A 8 -12.11 11.41 -11.74
CA GLU A 8 -10.66 11.14 -11.62
C GLU A 8 -9.97 12.23 -10.78
N SER A 9 -10.33 13.49 -11.04
CA SER A 9 -9.87 14.67 -10.30
C SER A 9 -10.17 14.66 -8.78
N GLY A 10 -11.30 14.11 -8.36
CA GLY A 10 -11.68 14.02 -6.94
C GLY A 10 -10.94 12.91 -6.19
N PHE A 11 -10.56 11.85 -6.88
CA PHE A 11 -9.76 10.77 -6.34
C PHE A 11 -8.28 11.17 -6.27
N ASP A 12 -7.75 11.81 -7.30
CA ASP A 12 -6.37 12.34 -7.31
C ASP A 12 -6.15 13.34 -6.17
N THR A 13 -7.12 14.24 -5.95
CA THR A 13 -7.06 15.20 -4.82
C THR A 13 -7.04 14.50 -3.47
N LEU A 14 -7.85 13.46 -3.29
CA LEU A 14 -7.88 12.66 -2.06
C LEU A 14 -6.54 11.94 -1.85
N LEU A 15 -5.99 11.32 -2.90
CA LEU A 15 -4.70 10.64 -2.81
C LEU A 15 -3.56 11.61 -2.47
N ALA A 16 -3.57 12.82 -3.03
CA ALA A 16 -2.57 13.84 -2.69
C ALA A 16 -2.65 14.25 -1.21
N GLN A 17 -3.86 14.43 -0.67
CA GLN A 17 -4.06 14.73 0.75
C GLN A 17 -3.61 13.57 1.65
N VAL A 18 -3.96 12.33 1.28
CA VAL A 18 -3.52 11.13 2.02
C VAL A 18 -2.01 10.98 1.96
N GLN A 19 -1.37 11.22 0.81
CA GLN A 19 0.09 11.18 0.70
C GLN A 19 0.77 12.20 1.62
N ALA A 20 0.24 13.43 1.71
CA ALA A 20 0.76 14.45 2.61
C ALA A 20 0.63 14.02 4.09
N GLU A 21 -0.51 13.47 4.48
CA GLU A 21 -0.74 12.95 5.82
C GLU A 21 0.19 11.78 6.16
N LEU A 22 0.37 10.85 5.21
CA LEU A 22 1.28 9.71 5.35
C LEU A 22 2.72 10.17 5.54
N SER A 23 3.19 11.10 4.71
CA SER A 23 4.57 11.62 4.75
C SER A 23 4.85 12.39 6.04
N SER A 24 3.83 13.04 6.61
CA SER A 24 3.91 13.72 7.91
C SER A 24 4.06 12.73 9.08
N ARG A 25 3.39 11.56 9.00
CA ARG A 25 3.40 10.53 10.04
C ARG A 25 4.56 9.54 9.94
N ASP A 26 5.00 9.23 8.72
CA ASP A 26 6.11 8.31 8.44
C ASP A 26 6.99 8.86 7.32
N GLY A 27 8.14 9.41 7.69
CA GLY A 27 9.10 10.02 6.75
C GLY A 27 9.76 9.03 5.79
N ARG A 28 9.52 7.72 5.94
CA ARG A 28 9.98 6.72 4.96
C ARG A 28 9.08 6.71 3.72
N ILE A 29 7.82 7.12 3.82
CA ILE A 29 6.89 7.07 2.69
C ILE A 29 7.22 8.17 1.69
N THR A 30 7.54 7.78 0.46
CA THR A 30 7.95 8.70 -0.62
C THR A 30 6.86 8.91 -1.66
N ARG A 31 6.00 7.91 -1.89
CA ARG A 31 4.97 7.96 -2.93
C ARG A 31 3.77 7.08 -2.62
N LEU A 32 2.58 7.59 -2.95
CA LEU A 32 1.34 6.84 -3.01
C LEU A 32 0.81 6.89 -4.45
N ALA A 33 0.57 5.74 -5.07
CA ALA A 33 0.06 5.67 -6.44
C ALA A 33 -1.12 4.70 -6.55
N PRO A 34 -2.14 4.99 -7.37
CA PRO A 34 -3.20 4.04 -7.63
C PRO A 34 -2.71 2.89 -8.51
N LEU A 35 -3.18 1.69 -8.20
CA LEU A 35 -3.07 0.51 -9.04
C LEU A 35 -4.43 0.21 -9.67
N ARG A 36 -4.46 -0.74 -10.61
CA ARG A 36 -5.71 -1.19 -11.21
C ARG A 36 -6.60 -1.81 -10.12
N SER A 37 -7.70 -1.12 -9.81
CA SER A 37 -8.72 -1.62 -8.89
C SER A 37 -9.42 -2.86 -9.47
N VAL A 38 -9.66 -3.85 -8.62
CA VAL A 38 -10.36 -5.10 -8.98
C VAL A 38 -11.47 -5.31 -7.96
N GLY A 39 -12.71 -5.49 -8.44
CA GLY A 39 -13.87 -5.72 -7.59
C GLY A 39 -14.22 -4.53 -6.71
N ASP A 40 -14.45 -4.79 -5.42
CA ASP A 40 -14.86 -3.83 -4.40
C ASP A 40 -13.69 -3.19 -3.65
N ARG A 41 -12.47 -3.29 -4.19
CA ARG A 41 -11.24 -2.81 -3.56
C ARG A 41 -10.47 -1.83 -4.44
N VAL A 42 -10.03 -0.75 -3.81
CA VAL A 42 -9.07 0.19 -4.39
C VAL A 42 -7.68 -0.31 -4.06
N HIS A 43 -6.91 -0.61 -5.11
CA HIS A 43 -5.53 -1.05 -4.95
C HIS A 43 -4.61 0.15 -5.09
N LEU A 44 -3.66 0.26 -4.18
CA LEU A 44 -2.66 1.32 -4.12
C LEU A 44 -1.28 0.69 -4.03
N GLN A 45 -0.28 1.42 -4.50
CA GLN A 45 1.13 1.14 -4.28
C GLN A 45 1.67 2.22 -3.34
N VAL A 46 2.27 1.79 -2.23
CA VAL A 46 2.96 2.67 -1.27
C VAL A 46 4.45 2.43 -1.42
N CYS A 47 5.22 3.45 -1.79
CA CYS A 47 6.67 3.36 -1.87
C CYS A 47 7.33 3.96 -0.64
N LEU A 48 8.38 3.29 -0.20
CA LEU A 48 9.12 3.58 1.01
C LEU A 48 10.61 3.62 0.72
N CYS A 49 11.30 4.58 1.32
CA CYS A 49 12.75 4.71 1.30
C CYS A 49 13.24 4.82 2.74
N ASP A 50 13.97 3.80 3.20
CA ASP A 50 14.65 3.83 4.48
C ASP A 50 16.11 4.23 4.24
N GLY A 51 16.63 5.18 5.03
CA GLY A 51 17.90 5.85 4.77
C GLY A 51 19.04 4.85 4.51
N GLY A 52 19.53 4.82 3.26
CA GLY A 52 20.60 3.93 2.82
C GLY A 52 20.16 2.63 2.12
N ARG A 53 18.86 2.43 1.91
CA ARG A 53 18.31 1.30 1.13
C ARG A 53 17.65 1.79 -0.16
N PRO A 54 17.59 0.95 -1.21
CA PRO A 54 16.79 1.26 -2.39
C PRO A 54 15.31 1.41 -2.03
N GLU A 55 14.61 2.29 -2.74
CA GLU A 55 13.17 2.43 -2.62
C GLU A 55 12.49 1.08 -2.89
N PHE A 56 11.54 0.70 -2.04
CA PHE A 56 10.71 -0.48 -2.23
C PHE A 56 9.24 -0.08 -2.16
N CYS A 57 8.40 -0.78 -2.92
CA CYS A 57 6.97 -0.46 -2.99
C CYS A 57 6.13 -1.66 -2.59
N LEU A 58 5.12 -1.42 -1.75
CA LEU A 58 4.20 -2.43 -1.24
C LEU A 58 2.80 -2.22 -1.82
N PRO A 59 2.12 -3.29 -2.28
CA PRO A 59 0.72 -3.22 -2.65
C PRO A 59 -0.15 -3.15 -1.39
N VAL A 60 -1.10 -2.22 -1.38
CA VAL A 60 -2.12 -2.06 -0.34
C VAL A 60 -3.49 -2.08 -0.98
N ALA A 61 -4.43 -2.82 -0.40
CA ALA A 61 -5.81 -2.87 -0.88
C ALA A 61 -6.74 -2.29 0.20
N LEU A 62 -7.52 -1.28 -0.18
CA LEU A 62 -8.51 -0.64 0.68
C LEU A 62 -9.93 -0.99 0.21
N PRO A 63 -10.89 -1.19 1.13
CA PRO A 63 -12.29 -1.31 0.75
C PRO A 63 -12.77 -0.04 0.02
N LEU A 64 -13.50 -0.19 -1.09
CA LEU A 64 -14.03 0.96 -1.84
C LEU A 64 -14.86 1.91 -0.96
N ARG A 65 -15.62 1.35 -0.01
CA ARG A 65 -16.39 2.12 0.99
C ARG A 65 -15.54 3.08 1.80
N ALA A 66 -14.33 2.68 2.22
CA ALA A 66 -13.44 3.51 3.02
C ALA A 66 -12.94 4.71 2.20
N VAL A 67 -12.70 4.52 0.90
CA VAL A 67 -12.32 5.59 -0.02
C VAL A 67 -13.49 6.55 -0.26
N GLN A 68 -14.71 6.02 -0.35
CA GLN A 68 -15.94 6.82 -0.51
C GLN A 68 -16.28 7.68 0.70
N GLU A 69 -15.86 7.27 1.91
CA GLU A 69 -15.99 8.07 3.14
C GLU A 69 -15.09 9.32 3.14
N ARG A 70 -14.00 9.31 2.33
CA ARG A 70 -13.05 10.42 2.14
C ARG A 70 -12.43 10.97 3.44
N ASP A 71 -12.39 10.16 4.50
CA ASP A 71 -11.67 10.49 5.73
C ASP A 71 -10.18 10.22 5.55
N VAL A 72 -9.42 11.30 5.34
CA VAL A 72 -7.96 11.27 5.16
C VAL A 72 -7.26 10.62 6.35
N GLY A 73 -7.69 10.90 7.57
CA GLY A 73 -7.04 10.39 8.78
C GLY A 73 -7.24 8.88 8.95
N SER A 74 -8.47 8.40 8.67
CA SER A 74 -8.78 6.97 8.67
C SER A 74 -8.03 6.22 7.56
N LEU A 75 -8.01 6.76 6.34
CA LEU A 75 -7.29 6.18 5.21
C LEU A 75 -5.79 6.10 5.47
N ALA A 76 -5.17 7.18 5.96
CA ALA A 76 -3.76 7.20 6.32
C ALA A 76 -3.43 6.13 7.38
N SER A 77 -4.28 5.99 8.40
CA SER A 77 -4.08 5.00 9.47
C SER A 77 -4.17 3.55 8.95
N GLN A 78 -5.14 3.28 8.06
CA GLN A 78 -5.28 1.97 7.41
C GLN A 78 -4.08 1.64 6.52
N ILE A 79 -3.60 2.61 5.73
CA ILE A 79 -2.43 2.43 4.86
C ILE A 79 -1.16 2.19 5.68
N LEU A 80 -0.94 2.97 6.75
CA LEU A 80 0.22 2.78 7.63
C LEU A 80 0.20 1.39 8.29
N TRP A 81 -0.96 0.98 8.81
CA TRP A 81 -1.12 -0.34 9.39
C TRP A 81 -0.83 -1.44 8.35
N ALA A 82 -1.42 -1.36 7.16
CA ALA A 82 -1.19 -2.34 6.09
C ALA A 82 0.28 -2.39 5.65
N THR A 83 0.94 -1.24 5.60
CA THR A 83 2.36 -1.10 5.21
C THR A 83 3.28 -1.73 6.26
N GLU A 84 3.07 -1.45 7.54
CA GLU A 84 3.82 -2.04 8.65
C GLU A 84 3.65 -3.57 8.71
N HIS A 85 2.43 -4.05 8.52
CA HIS A 85 2.15 -5.49 8.49
C HIS A 85 2.71 -6.17 7.23
N GLY A 86 2.59 -5.53 6.06
CA GLY A 86 3.16 -6.03 4.81
C GLY A 86 4.69 -6.11 4.86
N LEU A 87 5.34 -5.11 5.46
CA LEU A 87 6.77 -5.11 5.72
C LEU A 87 7.22 -6.31 6.56
N ARG A 88 6.50 -6.61 7.64
CA ARG A 88 6.80 -7.76 8.49
C ARG A 88 6.71 -9.07 7.72
N VAL A 89 5.73 -9.23 6.84
CA VAL A 89 5.61 -10.44 6.01
C VAL A 89 6.75 -10.52 5.00
N ALA A 90 7.06 -9.42 4.31
CA ALA A 90 8.14 -9.37 3.31
C ALA A 90 9.54 -9.63 3.90
N ILE A 91 9.77 -9.25 5.17
CA ILE A 91 11.01 -9.54 5.89
C ILE A 91 11.08 -11.00 6.36
N VAL A 92 9.93 -11.67 6.53
CA VAL A 92 9.83 -13.03 7.10
C VAL A 92 9.85 -14.13 6.02
N GLU A 93 9.57 -13.85 4.76
CA GLU A 93 9.74 -14.81 3.65
C GLU A 93 11.18 -14.79 3.06
N PRO A 94 11.79 -15.96 2.80
CA PRO A 94 12.23 -16.93 3.77
C PRO A 94 13.77 -17.01 3.85
N LEU A 95 14.28 -17.37 5.05
CA LEU A 95 15.61 -17.96 5.20
C LEU A 95 15.78 -19.08 4.15
N GLU A 96 16.88 -19.02 3.40
CA GLU A 96 17.23 -19.99 2.38
C GLU A 96 17.01 -21.44 2.86
N SER A 97 15.95 -22.07 2.35
CA SER A 97 15.79 -23.52 2.41
C SER A 97 16.67 -24.16 1.33
N SER A 98 17.97 -23.87 1.38
CA SER A 98 19.00 -24.57 0.59
C SER A 98 19.38 -25.85 1.33
N ARG A 99 18.44 -26.80 1.45
CA ARG A 99 18.79 -28.21 1.69
C ARG A 99 18.38 -29.01 0.47
N SER A 100 19.24 -28.95 -0.54
CA SER A 100 19.29 -29.98 -1.59
C SER A 100 19.58 -31.33 -0.93
N PHE A 101 18.56 -32.16 -0.76
CA PHE A 101 18.77 -33.58 -0.49
C PHE A 101 19.05 -34.26 -1.83
N ARG A 102 20.32 -34.63 -2.07
CA ARG A 102 20.66 -35.60 -3.11
C ARG A 102 20.10 -36.95 -2.68
N ILE A 103 19.08 -37.44 -3.37
CA ILE A 103 18.69 -38.84 -3.35
C ILE A 103 19.58 -39.55 -4.37
N THR A 104 20.58 -40.30 -3.91
CA THR A 104 21.26 -41.31 -4.73
C THR A 104 20.40 -42.57 -4.75
N ALA A 105 19.94 -42.95 -5.93
CA ALA A 105 19.34 -44.25 -6.21
C ALA A 105 20.41 -45.35 -6.24
#